data_AF-A0A9N9R634-F1
#
_entry.id   AF-A0A9N9R634-F1
#
_cell.length_a   1.000
_cell.length_b   1.000
_cell.length_c   1.000
_cell.angle_alpha   90.00
_cell.angle_beta   90.00
_cell.angle_gamma   90.00
#
_symmetry.space_group_name_H-M   'P 1'
#
loop_
_entity.id
_entity.type
_entity.pdbx_description
1 polymer ?
#
loop_
_entity_poly.entity_id
_entity_poly.type
_entity_poly.pdbx_seq_one_letter_code
_entity_poly.pdbx_strand_id
1 'polypeptide(L)'
;MRPVDSGSIECIFGNGRRLRYAVDLVITIDLFGSCCVYQVIIARTIKQLVEGTDDVSMEGNPPIRVYIIALLIPCILLCMILSLKYLAPFSLVADAFIGMAIVVSMVMIVGFFGYWGFGEKSKSPVTVNFPWETFPVILKVFMALMVYVTFALNFWVPFELIGSFCLSNMGFIFPAFIELSLDWESPGLGFMKWRLIKFIIILIFGTILCVVGTVQNVKELIKEVFLSGD
;
A
#
# COMPACT_ATOMS: atom_id res chain seq x y z
N MET A 1 -46.68 -20.35 5.51
CA MET A 1 -45.67 -20.13 4.45
C MET A 1 -46.40 -19.60 3.23
N ARG A 2 -46.12 -18.35 2.80
CA ARG A 2 -46.60 -17.89 1.49
C ARG A 2 -45.66 -18.48 0.42
N PRO A 3 -46.16 -18.92 -0.74
CA PRO A 3 -45.30 -19.34 -1.84
C PRO A 3 -44.43 -18.15 -2.25
N VAL A 4 -43.13 -18.39 -2.42
CA VAL A 4 -42.17 -17.39 -2.91
C VAL A 4 -42.28 -17.39 -4.44
N ASP A 5 -42.69 -16.28 -5.01
CA ASP A 5 -42.86 -16.13 -6.46
C ASP A 5 -41.52 -16.28 -7.19
N SER A 6 -41.50 -17.06 -8.29
CA SER A 6 -40.28 -17.35 -9.07
C SER A 6 -39.53 -16.10 -9.54
N GLY A 7 -40.24 -14.98 -9.75
CA GLY A 7 -39.66 -13.68 -10.11
C GLY A 7 -38.92 -12.98 -8.96
N SER A 8 -39.30 -13.22 -7.70
CA SER A 8 -38.59 -12.68 -6.53
C SER A 8 -37.25 -13.40 -6.32
N ILE A 9 -37.16 -14.69 -6.67
CA ILE A 9 -35.90 -15.45 -6.63
C ILE A 9 -34.91 -14.96 -7.71
N GLU A 10 -35.37 -14.64 -8.92
CA GLU A 10 -34.51 -14.04 -9.95
C GLU A 10 -34.02 -12.63 -9.59
N CYS A 11 -34.86 -11.80 -8.95
CA CYS A 11 -34.43 -10.48 -8.46
C CYS A 11 -33.39 -10.61 -7.34
N ILE A 12 -33.54 -11.58 -6.44
CA ILE A 12 -32.58 -11.90 -5.36
C ILE A 12 -31.21 -12.34 -5.93
N PHE A 13 -31.21 -13.27 -6.90
CA PHE A 13 -29.97 -13.69 -7.59
C PHE A 13 -29.39 -12.59 -8.51
N GLY A 14 -30.23 -11.71 -9.04
CA GLY A 14 -29.82 -10.51 -9.78
C GLY A 14 -29.11 -9.50 -8.90
N ASN A 15 -29.64 -9.23 -7.71
CA ASN A 15 -29.09 -8.26 -6.77
C ASN A 15 -27.82 -8.79 -6.06
N GLY A 16 -27.78 -10.08 -5.73
CA GLY A 16 -26.59 -10.74 -5.17
C GLY A 16 -25.38 -10.71 -6.12
N ARG A 17 -25.60 -10.83 -7.43
CA ARG A 17 -24.52 -10.66 -8.44
C ARG A 17 -23.98 -9.24 -8.47
N ARG A 18 -24.85 -8.23 -8.41
CA ARG A 18 -24.44 -6.81 -8.38
C ARG A 18 -23.61 -6.48 -7.13
N LEU A 19 -23.98 -7.02 -5.98
CA LEU A 19 -23.22 -6.87 -4.74
C LEU A 19 -21.84 -7.52 -4.80
N ARG A 20 -21.73 -8.71 -5.40
CA ARG A 20 -20.44 -9.38 -5.59
C ARG A 20 -19.49 -8.55 -6.48
N TYR A 21 -20.01 -8.01 -7.59
CA TYR A 21 -19.24 -7.08 -8.43
C TYR A 21 -18.85 -5.79 -7.72
N ALA A 22 -19.71 -5.25 -6.85
CA ALA A 22 -19.39 -4.06 -6.07
C ALA A 22 -18.23 -4.32 -5.10
N VAL A 23 -18.19 -5.49 -4.45
CA VAL A 23 -17.09 -5.89 -3.56
C VAL A 23 -15.78 -6.04 -4.33
N ASP A 24 -15.80 -6.77 -5.46
CA ASP A 24 -14.62 -6.97 -6.29
C ASP A 24 -14.08 -5.63 -6.83
N LEU A 25 -14.98 -4.69 -7.16
CA LEU A 25 -14.62 -3.35 -7.62
C LEU A 25 -14.00 -2.49 -6.53
N VAL A 26 -14.53 -2.55 -5.30
CA VAL A 26 -13.97 -1.81 -4.15
C VAL A 26 -12.56 -2.31 -3.80
N ILE A 27 -12.36 -3.63 -3.74
CA ILE A 27 -11.03 -4.23 -3.51
C ILE A 27 -10.05 -3.78 -4.60
N THR A 28 -10.49 -3.75 -5.86
CA THR A 28 -9.64 -3.31 -6.98
C THR A 28 -9.26 -1.83 -6.85
N ILE A 29 -10.20 -0.97 -6.44
CA ILE A 29 -9.94 0.46 -6.23
C ILE A 29 -8.94 0.68 -5.09
N ASP A 30 -9.09 -0.03 -3.96
CA ASP A 30 -8.17 0.07 -2.81
C ASP A 30 -6.75 -0.40 -3.16
N LEU A 31 -6.63 -1.50 -3.91
CA LEU A 31 -5.35 -2.03 -4.38
C LEU A 31 -4.68 -1.10 -5.40
N PHE A 32 -5.45 -0.52 -6.32
CA PHE A 32 -4.93 0.44 -7.28
C PHE A 32 -4.48 1.74 -6.57
N GLY A 33 -5.27 2.22 -5.61
CA GLY A 33 -4.95 3.42 -4.82
C GLY A 33 -3.65 3.29 -4.05
N SER A 34 -3.43 2.17 -3.36
CA SER A 34 -2.18 1.92 -2.62
C SER A 34 -0.95 1.85 -3.54
N CYS A 35 -1.08 1.22 -4.71
CA CYS A 35 -0.02 1.12 -5.71
C CYS A 35 0.38 2.49 -6.28
N CYS A 36 -0.59 3.37 -6.55
CA CYS A 36 -0.33 4.73 -7.03
C CYS A 36 0.42 5.59 -6.00
N VAL A 37 0.00 5.55 -4.73
CA VAL A 37 0.67 6.29 -3.65
C VAL A 37 2.12 5.80 -3.50
N TYR A 38 2.32 4.48 -3.58
CA TYR A 38 3.63 3.86 -3.52
C TYR A 38 4.58 4.32 -4.64
N GLN A 39 4.11 4.31 -5.90
CA GLN A 39 4.87 4.81 -7.04
C GLN A 39 5.26 6.28 -6.89
N VAL A 40 4.36 7.11 -6.34
CA VAL A 40 4.64 8.52 -6.07
C VAL A 40 5.71 8.68 -4.99
N ILE A 41 5.62 7.93 -3.88
CA ILE A 41 6.62 7.99 -2.79
C ILE A 41 8.01 7.61 -3.32
N ILE A 42 8.13 6.53 -4.08
CA ILE A 42 9.44 6.13 -4.63
C ILE A 42 9.96 7.15 -5.64
N ALA A 43 9.10 7.71 -6.49
CA ALA A 43 9.50 8.76 -7.42
C ALA A 43 10.06 9.98 -6.68
N ARG A 44 9.52 10.32 -5.51
CA ARG A 44 10.07 11.38 -4.64
C ARG A 44 11.47 11.01 -4.13
N THR A 45 11.63 9.79 -3.62
CA THR A 45 12.94 9.32 -3.12
C THR A 45 14.00 9.33 -4.23
N ILE A 46 13.65 8.88 -5.44
CA ILE A 46 14.58 8.86 -6.58
C ILE A 46 14.90 10.28 -7.05
N LYS A 47 13.92 11.20 -7.07
CA LYS A 47 14.18 12.61 -7.40
C LYS A 47 15.13 13.24 -6.38
N GLN A 48 14.91 12.99 -5.09
CA GLN A 48 15.79 13.46 -4.02
C GLN A 48 17.21 12.89 -4.16
N LEU A 49 17.36 11.61 -4.54
CA LEU A 49 18.65 10.97 -4.80
C LEU A 49 19.44 11.60 -5.95
N VAL A 50 18.75 12.12 -6.98
CA VAL A 50 19.38 12.67 -8.19
C VAL A 50 19.67 14.16 -8.09
N GLU A 51 18.73 14.96 -7.57
CA GLU A 51 18.82 16.44 -7.57
C GLU A 51 19.16 17.04 -6.19
N GLY A 52 18.97 16.30 -5.09
CA GLY A 52 19.30 16.73 -3.73
C GLY A 52 18.62 18.02 -3.25
N THR A 53 17.52 18.41 -3.88
CA THR A 53 16.63 19.49 -3.44
C THR A 53 15.23 18.94 -3.22
N ASP A 54 14.67 19.23 -2.04
CA ASP A 54 13.31 18.83 -1.63
C ASP A 54 12.20 19.65 -2.32
N ASP A 55 12.59 20.63 -3.15
CA ASP A 55 11.66 21.55 -3.80
C ASP A 55 10.82 20.82 -4.86
N VAL A 56 9.53 20.70 -4.57
CA VAL A 56 8.48 20.22 -5.48
C VAL A 56 8.17 21.27 -6.55
N SER A 57 9.20 21.88 -7.14
CA SER A 57 9.05 22.84 -8.21
C SER A 57 8.69 22.10 -9.50
N MET A 58 7.51 22.43 -10.03
CA MET A 58 7.00 22.02 -11.35
C MET A 58 7.87 22.55 -12.52
N GLU A 59 8.93 23.30 -12.19
CA GLU A 59 9.84 24.03 -13.09
C GLU A 59 11.23 23.36 -13.24
N GLY A 60 11.37 22.09 -12.84
CA GLY A 60 12.62 21.33 -13.00
C GLY A 60 12.61 20.55 -14.32
N ASN A 61 13.63 20.75 -15.16
CA ASN A 61 13.85 19.95 -16.35
C ASN A 61 14.78 18.76 -15.98
N PRO A 62 14.29 17.50 -15.89
CA PRO A 62 12.98 16.98 -16.31
C PRO A 62 11.92 16.93 -15.18
N PRO A 63 10.62 17.07 -15.53
CA PRO A 63 9.56 17.10 -14.54
C PRO A 63 9.38 15.75 -13.86
N ILE A 64 8.94 15.76 -12.60
CA ILE A 64 8.75 14.55 -11.79
C ILE A 64 7.87 13.47 -12.45
N ARG A 65 7.01 13.89 -13.39
CA ARG A 65 6.20 13.03 -14.24
C ARG A 65 7.03 12.02 -15.03
N VAL A 66 8.22 12.40 -15.49
CA VAL A 66 9.13 11.51 -16.24
C VAL A 66 9.65 10.40 -15.34
N TYR A 67 10.02 10.72 -14.09
CA TYR A 67 10.44 9.70 -13.10
C TYR A 67 9.29 8.73 -12.78
N ILE A 68 8.06 9.24 -12.61
CA ILE A 68 6.88 8.40 -12.35
C ILE A 68 6.61 7.46 -13.53
N ILE A 69 6.63 7.97 -14.77
CA ILE A 69 6.39 7.16 -15.98
C ILE A 69 7.52 6.16 -16.21
N ALA A 70 8.78 6.54 -15.98
CA ALA A 70 9.92 5.64 -16.08
C ALA A 70 9.86 4.49 -15.06
N LEU A 71 9.35 4.74 -13.85
CA LEU A 71 9.14 3.74 -12.80
C LEU A 71 7.89 2.88 -13.00
N LEU A 72 6.93 3.34 -13.81
CA LEU A 72 5.73 2.57 -14.16
C LEU A 72 6.08 1.30 -14.94
N ILE A 73 7.07 1.37 -15.84
CA ILE A 73 7.53 0.25 -16.68
C ILE A 73 8.02 -0.94 -15.82
N PRO A 74 8.96 -0.77 -14.87
CA PRO A 74 9.37 -1.86 -13.99
C PRO A 74 8.27 -2.31 -13.02
N CYS A 75 7.29 -1.45 -12.68
CA CYS A 75 6.14 -1.85 -11.86
C CYS A 75 5.24 -2.85 -12.59
N ILE A 76 4.96 -2.62 -13.88
CA ILE A 76 4.16 -3.56 -14.70
C ILE A 76 4.88 -4.91 -14.80
N LEU A 77 6.21 -4.90 -14.99
CA LEU A 77 7.03 -6.12 -14.99
C LEU A 77 6.98 -6.87 -13.66
N LEU A 78 7.06 -6.16 -12.53
CA LEU A 78 6.99 -6.77 -11.19
C LEU A 78 5.59 -7.31 -10.87
N CYS A 79 4.52 -6.61 -11.26
CA CYS A 79 3.14 -7.09 -11.11
C CYS A 79 2.90 -8.38 -11.91
N MET A 80 3.63 -8.59 -13.00
CA MET A 80 3.56 -9.82 -13.80
C MET A 80 4.25 -11.02 -13.13
N ILE A 81 5.15 -10.78 -12.16
CA ILE A 81 5.94 -11.84 -11.51
C ILE A 81 5.30 -12.40 -10.23
N LEU A 82 4.09 -11.95 -9.86
CA LEU A 82 3.40 -12.35 -8.62
C LEU A 82 2.76 -13.75 -8.68
N SER A 83 3.53 -14.76 -9.09
CA SER A 83 3.13 -16.18 -9.03
C SER A 83 4.08 -17.00 -8.16
N LEU A 84 4.48 -16.49 -6.99
CA LEU A 84 5.00 -17.35 -5.91
C LEU A 84 3.83 -17.91 -5.11
N LYS A 85 3.01 -18.74 -5.76
CA LYS A 85 1.75 -19.20 -5.19
C LYS A 85 1.91 -20.23 -4.05
N TYR A 86 3.09 -20.78 -3.72
CA TYR A 86 3.13 -21.84 -2.70
C TYR A 86 4.40 -22.02 -1.83
N LEU A 87 5.34 -21.05 -1.75
CA LEU A 87 6.49 -21.10 -0.82
C LEU A 87 6.65 -19.86 0.12
N ALA A 88 5.75 -18.88 0.00
CA ALA A 88 5.97 -17.50 0.44
C ALA A 88 6.09 -17.21 1.96
N PRO A 89 5.32 -17.77 2.90
CA PRO A 89 5.31 -17.22 4.26
C PRO A 89 6.61 -17.49 5.05
N PHE A 90 7.37 -18.52 4.68
CA PHE A 90 8.57 -18.92 5.44
C PHE A 90 9.89 -18.49 4.77
N SER A 91 9.97 -18.54 3.43
CA SER A 91 11.16 -18.08 2.69
C SER A 91 11.27 -16.54 2.72
N LEU A 92 10.13 -15.86 2.63
CA LEU A 92 10.11 -14.40 2.41
C LEU A 92 10.52 -13.62 3.67
N VAL A 93 10.27 -14.15 4.87
CA VAL A 93 10.80 -13.55 6.12
C VAL A 93 12.33 -13.68 6.16
N ALA A 94 12.86 -14.87 5.87
CA ALA A 94 14.31 -15.09 5.84
C ALA A 94 14.99 -14.26 4.74
N ASP A 95 14.43 -14.25 3.54
CA ASP A 95 14.91 -13.48 2.39
C ASP A 95 14.76 -11.97 2.62
N ALA A 96 13.76 -11.52 3.38
CA ALA A 96 13.60 -10.12 3.78
C ALA A 96 14.66 -9.69 4.79
N PHE A 97 14.95 -10.51 5.82
CA PHE A 97 16.02 -10.19 6.77
C PHE A 97 17.39 -10.16 6.09
N ILE A 98 17.67 -11.14 5.22
CA ILE A 98 18.90 -11.19 4.45
C ILE A 98 18.97 -10.02 3.44
N GLY A 99 17.88 -9.75 2.73
CA GLY A 99 17.78 -8.65 1.77
C GLY A 99 17.96 -7.28 2.43
N MET A 100 17.30 -7.05 3.58
CA MET A 100 17.45 -5.83 4.37
C MET A 100 18.88 -5.66 4.87
N ALA A 101 19.52 -6.72 5.39
CA ALA A 101 20.91 -6.67 5.83
C ALA A 101 21.87 -6.33 4.68
N ILE A 102 21.68 -6.93 3.49
CA ILE A 102 22.48 -6.64 2.30
C ILE A 102 22.30 -5.20 1.83
N VAL A 103 21.07 -4.69 1.78
CA VAL A 103 20.80 -3.31 1.38
C VAL A 103 21.42 -2.32 2.37
N VAL A 104 21.22 -2.53 3.68
CA VAL A 104 21.74 -1.63 4.72
C VAL A 104 23.26 -1.58 4.67
N SER A 105 23.93 -2.72 4.53
CA SER A 105 25.39 -2.77 4.40
C SER A 105 25.90 -2.03 3.15
N MET A 106 25.28 -2.24 1.99
CA MET A 106 25.61 -1.53 0.74
C MET A 106 25.42 -0.01 0.88
N VAL A 107 24.31 0.43 1.47
CA VAL A 107 24.02 1.86 1.68
C VAL A 107 25.02 2.48 2.66
N MET A 108 25.38 1.77 3.74
CA MET A 108 26.40 2.25 4.68
C MET A 108 27.78 2.37 4.01
N ILE A 109 28.17 1.43 3.15
CA ILE A 109 29.45 1.51 2.42
C ILE A 109 29.47 2.73 1.50
N VAL A 110 28.42 2.94 0.68
CA VAL A 110 28.32 4.11 -0.20
C VAL A 110 28.28 5.41 0.60
N GLY A 111 27.55 5.43 1.72
CA GLY A 111 27.50 6.57 2.64
C GLY A 111 28.85 6.91 3.24
N PHE A 112 29.59 5.90 3.73
CA PHE A 112 30.91 6.06 4.31
C PHE A 112 31.94 6.56 3.29
N PHE A 113 32.03 5.93 2.11
CA PHE A 113 32.95 6.37 1.05
C PHE A 113 32.57 7.73 0.49
N GLY A 114 31.28 8.04 0.37
CA GLY A 114 30.80 9.35 -0.06
C GLY A 114 31.15 10.45 0.95
N TYR A 115 30.97 10.20 2.24
CA TYR A 115 31.37 11.14 3.30
C TYR A 115 32.90 11.29 3.36
N TRP A 116 33.67 10.22 3.20
CA TRP A 116 35.12 10.31 3.21
C TRP A 116 35.67 11.12 2.02
N GLY A 117 35.04 11.05 0.85
CA GLY A 117 35.44 11.80 -0.34
C GLY A 117 35.12 13.30 -0.27
N PHE A 118 33.94 13.66 0.24
CA PHE A 118 33.46 15.06 0.24
C PHE A 118 33.55 15.77 1.60
N GLY A 119 33.79 15.02 2.67
CA GLY A 119 33.85 15.51 4.05
C GLY A 119 32.59 16.28 4.46
N GLU A 120 32.79 17.39 5.17
CA GLU A 120 31.73 18.27 5.66
C GLU A 120 30.99 19.05 4.56
N LYS A 121 31.44 18.99 3.29
CA LYS A 121 30.78 19.65 2.15
C LYS A 121 29.70 18.77 1.49
N SER A 122 29.37 17.62 2.08
CA SER A 122 28.33 16.72 1.58
C SER A 122 26.93 17.29 1.78
N LYS A 123 26.21 17.56 0.69
CA LYS A 123 24.76 17.77 0.74
C LYS A 123 24.06 16.42 0.85
N SER A 124 23.07 16.31 1.73
CA SER A 124 22.21 15.12 1.81
C SER A 124 21.16 15.16 0.71
N PRO A 125 20.95 14.06 -0.04
CA PRO A 125 21.65 12.77 0.05
C PRO A 125 23.04 12.81 -0.59
N VAL A 126 24.01 12.08 -0.01
CA VAL A 126 25.44 12.08 -0.42
C VAL A 126 25.67 11.83 -1.91
N THR A 127 24.73 11.14 -2.57
CA THR A 127 24.75 10.87 -4.01
C THR A 127 24.71 12.13 -4.86
N VAL A 128 24.09 13.22 -4.39
CA VAL A 128 23.98 14.45 -5.19
C VAL A 128 25.34 15.08 -5.48
N ASN A 129 26.29 14.93 -4.55
CA ASN A 129 27.58 15.60 -4.64
C ASN A 129 28.53 14.97 -5.67
N PHE A 130 28.23 13.76 -6.13
CA PHE A 130 29.08 13.07 -7.09
C PHE A 130 29.00 13.71 -8.48
N PRO A 131 30.15 13.99 -9.13
CA PRO A 131 30.19 14.57 -10.48
C PRO A 131 29.58 13.63 -11.52
N TRP A 132 29.21 14.19 -12.68
CA TRP A 132 28.64 13.47 -13.83
C TRP A 132 29.68 12.67 -14.62
N GLU A 133 30.49 11.88 -13.90
CA GLU A 133 31.45 10.93 -14.45
C GLU A 133 30.76 9.57 -14.65
N THR A 134 31.28 8.75 -15.56
CA THR A 134 30.65 7.46 -15.93
C THR A 134 30.48 6.52 -14.72
N PHE A 135 31.48 6.47 -13.82
CA PHE A 135 31.46 5.57 -12.67
C PHE A 135 30.38 5.95 -11.62
N PRO A 136 30.29 7.21 -11.13
CA PRO A 136 29.21 7.63 -10.25
C PRO A 136 27.81 7.55 -10.85
N VAL A 137 27.65 7.75 -12.17
CA VAL A 137 26.34 7.60 -12.83
C VAL A 137 25.85 6.16 -12.75
N ILE A 138 26.72 5.18 -13.01
CA ILE A 138 26.39 3.76 -12.86
C ILE A 138 26.00 3.44 -11.41
N LEU A 139 26.74 3.98 -10.43
CA LEU A 139 26.47 3.78 -9.01
C LEU A 139 25.13 4.41 -8.58
N LYS A 140 24.79 5.62 -9.07
CA LYS A 140 23.49 6.28 -8.86
C LYS A 140 22.33 5.45 -9.41
N VAL A 141 22.47 4.91 -10.63
CA VAL A 141 21.44 4.05 -11.24
C VAL A 141 21.26 2.74 -10.48
N PHE A 142 22.37 2.10 -10.07
CA PHE A 142 22.32 0.89 -9.25
C PHE A 142 21.66 1.15 -7.90
N MET A 143 21.97 2.28 -7.25
CA MET A 143 21.34 2.66 -5.99
C MET A 143 19.85 2.96 -6.15
N ALA A 144 19.44 3.64 -7.23
CA ALA A 144 18.02 3.87 -7.51
C ALA A 144 17.24 2.55 -7.73
N LEU A 145 17.86 1.59 -8.41
CA LEU A 145 17.28 0.25 -8.61
C LEU A 145 17.20 -0.54 -7.29
N MET A 146 18.26 -0.51 -6.48
CA MET A 146 18.27 -1.14 -5.15
C MET A 146 17.17 -0.54 -4.27
N VAL A 147 17.08 0.79 -4.19
CA VAL A 147 16.05 1.50 -3.43
C VAL A 147 14.64 1.10 -3.88
N TYR A 148 14.40 1.00 -5.19
CA TYR A 148 13.11 0.52 -5.72
C TYR A 148 12.75 -0.89 -5.23
N VAL A 149 13.70 -1.82 -5.25
CA VAL A 149 13.52 -3.19 -4.74
C VAL A 149 13.34 -3.19 -3.22
N THR A 150 14.09 -2.36 -2.49
CA THR A 150 13.97 -2.21 -1.04
C THR A 150 12.59 -1.72 -0.63
N PHE A 151 12.07 -0.70 -1.30
CA PHE A 151 10.70 -0.24 -1.07
C PHE A 151 9.69 -1.37 -1.35
N ALA A 152 9.94 -2.23 -2.35
CA ALA A 152 9.02 -3.31 -2.68
C ALA A 152 9.01 -4.40 -1.59
N LEU A 153 10.18 -4.68 -1.00
CA LEU A 153 10.33 -5.61 0.12
C LEU A 153 9.74 -5.04 1.43
N ASN A 154 10.00 -3.76 1.73
CA ASN A 154 9.49 -3.11 2.94
C ASN A 154 7.98 -2.88 2.90
N PHE A 155 7.40 -2.77 1.70
CA PHE A 155 5.97 -2.56 1.53
C PHE A 155 5.12 -3.79 1.87
N TRP A 156 5.72 -4.98 1.99
CA TRP A 156 4.99 -6.20 2.35
C TRP A 156 4.24 -6.06 3.68
N VAL A 157 4.92 -5.56 4.73
CA VAL A 157 4.37 -5.42 6.08
C VAL A 157 3.19 -4.43 6.15
N PRO A 158 3.30 -3.17 5.65
CA PRO A 158 2.17 -2.24 5.64
C PRO A 158 1.07 -2.66 4.66
N PHE A 159 1.38 -3.33 3.54
CA PHE A 159 0.36 -3.81 2.61
C PHE A 159 -0.47 -4.94 3.22
N GLU A 160 0.16 -5.85 3.96
CA GLU A 160 -0.54 -6.90 4.71
C GLU A 160 -1.39 -6.30 5.85
N LEU A 161 -0.91 -5.24 6.50
CA LEU A 161 -1.64 -4.52 7.55
C LEU A 161 -2.84 -3.71 7.00
N ILE A 162 -2.64 -2.96 5.90
CA ILE A 162 -3.70 -2.21 5.20
C ILE A 162 -4.73 -3.19 4.63
N GLY A 163 -4.24 -4.28 4.01
CA GLY A 163 -5.07 -5.37 3.53
C GLY A 163 -5.89 -5.98 4.65
N SER A 164 -5.28 -6.39 5.75
CA SER A 164 -5.97 -6.97 6.91
C SER A 164 -7.01 -6.01 7.51
N PHE A 165 -6.66 -4.73 7.66
CA PHE A 165 -7.53 -3.72 8.24
C PHE A 165 -8.73 -3.37 7.33
N CYS A 166 -8.47 -3.06 6.06
CA CYS A 166 -9.52 -2.71 5.10
C CYS A 166 -10.37 -3.94 4.72
N LEU A 167 -9.75 -5.10 4.47
CA LEU A 167 -10.49 -6.33 4.16
C LEU A 167 -11.30 -6.84 5.35
N SER A 168 -10.82 -6.65 6.59
CA SER A 168 -11.61 -6.99 7.79
C SER A 168 -12.85 -6.11 7.90
N ASN A 169 -12.69 -4.79 7.76
CA ASN A 169 -13.83 -3.87 7.86
C ASN A 169 -14.84 -4.05 6.71
N MET A 170 -14.34 -4.24 5.49
CA MET A 170 -15.14 -4.60 4.31
C MET A 170 -15.85 -5.95 4.50
N GLY A 171 -15.13 -6.95 5.04
CA GLY A 171 -15.63 -8.31 5.27
C GLY A 171 -16.78 -8.40 6.28
N PHE A 172 -16.90 -7.46 7.22
CA PHE A 172 -18.04 -7.38 8.14
C PHE A 172 -19.20 -6.53 7.61
N ILE A 173 -18.92 -5.40 6.94
CA ILE A 173 -19.94 -4.47 6.47
C ILE A 173 -20.69 -5.02 5.25
N PHE A 174 -20.00 -5.69 4.34
CA PHE A 174 -20.61 -6.23 3.12
C PHE A 174 -21.65 -7.34 3.34
N PRO A 175 -21.42 -8.39 4.14
CA PRO A 175 -22.46 -9.40 4.36
C PRO A 175 -23.69 -8.80 5.05
N ALA A 176 -23.51 -7.86 5.99
CA ALA A 176 -24.61 -7.17 6.63
C ALA A 176 -25.40 -6.30 5.63
N PHE A 177 -24.72 -5.68 4.67
CA PHE A 177 -25.36 -4.89 3.61
C PHE A 177 -26.08 -5.76 2.58
N ILE A 178 -25.52 -6.93 2.26
CA ILE A 178 -26.14 -7.94 1.38
C ILE A 178 -27.41 -8.47 2.04
N GLU A 179 -27.36 -8.88 3.31
CA GLU A 179 -28.54 -9.32 4.07
C GLU A 179 -29.60 -8.23 4.13
N LEU A 180 -29.22 -6.98 4.43
CA LEU A 180 -30.17 -5.85 4.45
C LEU A 180 -30.82 -5.62 3.08
N SER A 181 -30.03 -5.67 2.00
CA SER A 181 -30.52 -5.47 0.63
C SER A 181 -31.42 -6.61 0.16
N LEU A 182 -31.18 -7.84 0.63
CA LEU A 182 -32.03 -9.00 0.37
C LEU A 182 -33.32 -8.96 1.18
N ASP A 183 -33.23 -8.56 2.45
CA ASP A 183 -34.36 -8.47 3.37
C ASP A 183 -35.30 -7.28 3.10
N TRP A 184 -34.86 -6.30 2.30
CA TRP A 184 -35.68 -5.15 1.91
C TRP A 184 -36.86 -5.57 1.01
N GLU A 185 -36.65 -6.57 0.14
CA GLU A 185 -37.65 -7.03 -0.83
C GLU A 185 -38.58 -8.12 -0.26
N SER A 186 -38.11 -9.04 0.61
CA SER A 186 -38.93 -10.12 1.21
C SER A 186 -38.23 -10.82 2.38
N PRO A 187 -38.82 -10.97 3.60
CA PRO A 187 -39.98 -10.32 4.21
C PRO A 187 -39.52 -9.01 4.87
N GLY A 188 -40.16 -7.87 4.56
CA GLY A 188 -39.73 -6.53 4.98
C GLY A 188 -39.33 -6.38 6.47
N LEU A 189 -38.66 -5.27 6.81
CA LEU A 189 -37.82 -4.95 7.99
C LEU A 189 -38.13 -5.51 9.40
N GLY A 190 -39.25 -6.20 9.62
CA GLY A 190 -39.66 -6.83 10.88
C GLY A 190 -40.32 -5.86 11.85
N PHE A 191 -40.91 -6.39 12.92
CA PHE A 191 -41.45 -5.58 14.01
C PHE A 191 -40.31 -4.73 14.60
N MET A 192 -40.50 -3.41 14.66
CA MET A 192 -39.54 -2.43 15.20
C MET A 192 -38.26 -2.16 14.37
N LYS A 193 -38.23 -2.48 13.06
CA LYS A 193 -37.04 -2.30 12.20
C LYS A 193 -35.75 -2.92 12.76
N TRP A 194 -35.87 -3.96 13.60
CA TRP A 194 -34.75 -4.51 14.36
C TRP A 194 -33.60 -5.03 13.48
N ARG A 195 -33.92 -5.46 12.24
CA ARG A 195 -32.94 -5.88 11.22
C ARG A 195 -32.10 -4.70 10.69
N LEU A 196 -32.70 -3.51 10.57
CA LEU A 196 -32.00 -2.28 10.19
C LEU A 196 -31.16 -1.72 11.34
N ILE A 197 -31.65 -1.85 12.57
CA ILE A 197 -30.86 -1.50 13.77
C ILE A 197 -29.61 -2.37 13.86
N LYS A 198 -29.72 -3.69 13.60
CA LYS A 198 -28.55 -4.59 13.50
C LYS A 198 -27.52 -4.10 12.47
N PHE A 199 -27.97 -3.71 11.28
CA PHE A 199 -27.07 -3.17 10.25
C PHE A 199 -26.36 -1.89 10.70
N ILE A 200 -27.10 -0.95 11.29
CA ILE A 200 -26.53 0.30 11.81
C ILE A 200 -25.50 0.01 12.92
N ILE A 201 -25.77 -0.94 13.82
CA ILE A 201 -24.82 -1.35 14.86
C ILE A 201 -23.53 -1.93 14.25
N ILE A 202 -23.65 -2.78 13.22
CA ILE A 202 -22.49 -3.36 12.53
C ILE A 202 -21.66 -2.27 11.83
N LEU A 203 -22.32 -1.30 11.19
CA LEU A 203 -21.66 -0.18 10.53
C LEU A 203 -20.92 0.72 11.54
N ILE A 204 -21.57 1.04 12.67
CA ILE A 204 -20.95 1.79 13.77
C ILE A 204 -19.75 1.01 14.33
N PHE A 205 -19.90 -0.29 14.59
CA PHE A 205 -18.81 -1.12 15.09
C PHE A 205 -17.63 -1.18 14.12
N GLY A 206 -17.88 -1.29 12.82
CA GLY A 206 -16.85 -1.25 11.77
C GLY A 206 -16.11 0.09 11.72
N THR A 207 -16.83 1.22 11.84
CA THR A 207 -16.17 2.54 11.95
C THR A 207 -15.34 2.70 13.22
N ILE A 208 -15.78 2.13 14.35
CA ILE A 208 -15.02 2.14 15.61
C ILE A 208 -13.74 1.30 15.46
N LEU A 209 -13.83 0.09 14.91
CA LEU A 209 -12.64 -0.75 14.63
C LEU A 209 -11.66 -0.05 13.72
N CYS A 210 -12.16 0.70 12.73
CA CYS A 210 -11.34 1.51 11.85
C CYS A 210 -10.56 2.56 12.67
N VAL A 211 -11.26 3.39 13.44
CA VAL A 211 -10.63 4.42 14.28
C VAL A 211 -9.64 3.80 15.28
N VAL A 212 -9.99 2.70 15.94
CA VAL A 212 -9.12 2.02 16.91
C VAL A 212 -7.86 1.48 16.22
N GLY A 213 -7.98 0.85 15.05
CA GLY A 213 -6.82 0.32 14.33
C GLY A 213 -5.91 1.43 13.81
N THR A 214 -6.45 2.57 13.34
CA THR A 214 -5.63 3.75 13.02
C THR A 214 -4.90 4.27 14.26
N VAL A 215 -5.56 4.31 15.41
CA VAL A 215 -4.95 4.75 16.67
C VAL A 215 -3.87 3.79 17.17
N GLN A 216 -4.05 2.47 17.03
CA GLN A 216 -3.01 1.48 17.39
C GLN A 216 -1.78 1.64 16.51
N ASN A 217 -1.97 1.74 15.19
CA ASN A 217 -0.90 1.90 14.21
C ASN A 217 -0.08 3.19 14.47
N VAL A 218 -0.76 4.31 14.76
CA VAL A 218 -0.11 5.58 15.12
C VAL A 218 0.64 5.48 16.46
N LYS A 219 0.09 4.80 17.48
CA LYS A 219 0.77 4.62 18.77
C LYS A 219 2.04 3.77 18.64
N GLU A 220 2.00 2.69 17.86
CA GLU A 220 3.15 1.83 17.57
C GLU A 220 4.26 2.66 16.90
N LEU A 221 3.89 3.43 15.87
CA LEU A 221 4.81 4.29 15.14
C LEU A 221 5.46 5.37 16.02
N ILE A 222 4.66 6.05 16.86
CA ILE A 222 5.18 7.07 17.78
C ILE A 222 6.15 6.43 18.78
N LYS A 223 5.82 5.24 19.27
CA LYS A 223 6.65 4.53 20.24
C LYS A 223 7.99 4.11 19.62
N GLU A 224 8.01 3.63 18.38
CA GLU A 224 9.26 3.30 17.68
C GLU A 224 10.10 4.56 17.40
N VAL A 225 9.48 5.63 16.89
CA VAL A 225 10.20 6.87 16.54
C VAL A 225 10.81 7.55 17.77
N PHE A 226 10.11 7.60 18.89
CA PHE A 226 10.61 8.24 20.11
C PHE A 226 11.55 7.35 20.93
N LEU A 227 11.44 6.02 20.87
CA LEU A 227 12.33 5.12 21.62
C LEU A 227 13.61 4.73 20.86
N SER A 228 13.68 4.91 19.54
CA SER A 228 14.95 4.78 18.78
C SER A 228 15.78 6.07 18.77
N GLY A 229 15.27 7.16 19.36
CA GLY A 229 15.96 8.44 19.47
C GLY A 229 16.86 8.62 20.70
N ASP A 230 16.80 7.68 21.66
CA ASP A 230 17.65 7.61 22.87
C ASP A 230 18.57 6.36 22.81
#